data_AF-A0A8B8SH58-F1
#
_entry.id   AF-A0A8B8SH58-F1
#
_cell.length_a   1.000
_cell.length_b   1.000
_cell.length_c   1.000
_cell.angle_alpha   90.00
_cell.angle_beta   90.00
_cell.angle_gamma   90.00
#
_symmetry.space_group_name_H-M   'P 1'
#
loop_
_entity.id
_entity.type
_entity.pdbx_description
1 polymer ?
#
loop_
_entity_poly.entity_id
_entity_poly.type
_entity_poly.pdbx_seq_one_letter_code
_entity_poly.pdbx_strand_id
1 'polypeptide(L)'
;MNKLQRRLGPRGLVVLGSLCNQSGYQENSKNEEILNCLKYVRPDGRFEPNFVLFEKCEVDGSKAHPLFAFLREALPTPRDHATALMTDPKFITWSPEIGRASCRERVRFTVTPWFFPIPNQPCSKTPGLPRSLQKTH
;
A
#
# COMPACT_ATOMS: atom_id res chain seq x y z
N MET A 1 -4.61 -9.20 -5.93
CA MET A 1 -5.38 -8.28 -6.80
C MET A 1 -5.32 -8.64 -8.29
N ASN A 2 -4.16 -8.94 -8.88
CA ASN A 2 -4.08 -9.28 -10.31
C ASN A 2 -5.04 -10.37 -10.78
N LYS A 3 -5.21 -11.44 -9.98
CA LYS A 3 -6.14 -12.54 -10.27
C LYS A 3 -7.60 -12.08 -10.33
N LEU A 4 -8.01 -11.13 -9.47
CA LEU A 4 -9.38 -10.60 -9.45
C LEU A 4 -9.62 -9.70 -10.65
N GLN A 5 -8.74 -8.73 -10.90
CA GLN A 5 -8.83 -7.85 -12.07
C GLN A 5 -8.89 -8.66 -13.37
N ARG A 6 -8.07 -9.70 -13.51
CA ARG A 6 -8.06 -10.56 -14.71
C ARG A 6 -9.37 -11.32 -14.91
N ARG A 7 -9.96 -11.86 -13.84
CA ARG A 7 -11.15 -12.72 -13.93
C ARG A 7 -12.46 -11.93 -13.98
N LEU A 8 -12.53 -10.81 -13.29
CA LEU A 8 -13.77 -10.05 -13.09
C LEU A 8 -13.74 -8.70 -13.81
N GLY A 9 -12.60 -8.27 -14.33
CA GLY A 9 -12.46 -7.07 -15.17
C GLY A 9 -13.44 -7.03 -16.33
N PRO A 10 -13.58 -8.10 -17.13
CA PRO A 10 -14.57 -8.17 -18.20
C PRO A 10 -16.03 -8.08 -17.72
N ARG A 11 -16.28 -8.26 -16.42
CA ARG A 11 -17.59 -8.17 -15.78
C ARG A 11 -17.82 -6.83 -15.07
N GLY A 12 -16.97 -5.84 -15.33
CA GLY A 12 -17.08 -4.49 -14.78
C GLY A 12 -16.33 -4.26 -13.46
N LEU A 13 -15.54 -5.22 -12.97
CA LEU A 13 -14.67 -4.96 -11.82
C LEU A 13 -13.49 -4.08 -12.24
N VAL A 14 -13.27 -2.99 -11.50
CA VAL A 14 -12.05 -2.19 -11.61
C VAL A 14 -11.33 -2.17 -10.27
N VAL A 15 -10.08 -2.61 -10.28
CA VAL A 15 -9.17 -2.51 -9.14
C VAL A 15 -8.37 -1.23 -9.26
N LEU A 16 -8.31 -0.48 -8.17
CA LEU A 16 -7.55 0.75 -8.03
C LEU A 16 -6.65 0.62 -6.80
N GLY A 17 -5.34 0.81 -6.98
CA GLY A 17 -4.38 0.80 -5.89
C GLY A 17 -3.93 2.22 -5.54
N SER A 18 -4.01 2.56 -4.26
CA SER A 18 -3.45 3.81 -3.74
C SER A 18 -2.28 3.46 -2.83
N LEU A 19 -1.18 4.17 -3.02
CA LEU A 19 0.05 3.96 -2.27
C LEU A 19 0.04 4.90 -1.05
N CYS A 20 0.51 4.41 0.09
CA CYS A 20 0.51 5.18 1.35
C CYS A 20 1.62 4.66 2.29
N ASN A 21 2.19 5.57 3.09
CA ASN A 21 3.30 5.27 4.00
C ASN A 21 2.97 5.56 5.49
N GLN A 22 1.72 5.89 5.82
CA GLN A 22 1.33 6.26 7.19
C GLN A 22 1.28 5.04 8.15
N SER A 23 1.20 3.83 7.61
CA SER A 23 1.17 2.60 8.42
C SER A 23 2.56 1.96 8.49
N GLY A 24 3.29 2.20 9.59
CA GLY A 24 4.57 1.54 9.87
C GLY A 24 5.68 1.80 8.84
N TYR A 25 5.58 2.87 8.06
CA TYR A 25 6.57 3.30 7.06
C TYR A 25 6.96 2.23 6.03
N GLN A 26 6.01 1.36 5.64
CA GLN A 26 6.27 0.22 4.76
C GLN A 26 6.54 0.62 3.29
N GLU A 27 6.07 1.79 2.86
CA GLU A 27 6.21 2.28 1.48
C GLU A 27 7.12 3.51 1.45
N ASN A 28 8.40 3.32 1.81
CA ASN A 28 9.37 4.41 1.87
C ASN A 28 9.90 4.84 0.49
N SER A 29 9.62 4.06 -0.55
CA SER A 29 10.01 4.32 -1.92
C SER A 29 9.33 5.59 -2.45
N LYS A 30 9.99 6.27 -3.40
CA LYS A 30 9.38 7.35 -4.18
C LYS A 30 8.44 6.78 -5.25
N ASN A 31 7.54 7.60 -5.79
CA ASN A 31 6.56 7.18 -6.80
C ASN A 31 7.23 6.46 -8.00
N GLU A 32 8.40 6.95 -8.42
CA GLU A 32 9.15 6.43 -9.56
C GLU A 32 9.82 5.07 -9.26
N GLU A 33 10.04 4.75 -7.99
CA GLU A 33 10.73 3.55 -7.53
C GLU A 33 9.76 2.39 -7.27
N ILE A 34 8.48 2.67 -7.07
CA ILE A 34 7.51 1.67 -6.58
C ILE A 34 7.33 0.52 -7.57
N LEU A 35 7.24 0.80 -8.86
CA LEU A 35 7.14 -0.26 -9.88
C LEU A 35 8.40 -1.13 -9.92
N ASN A 36 9.57 -0.56 -9.65
CA ASN A 36 10.82 -1.32 -9.55
C ASN A 36 10.87 -2.16 -8.27
N CYS A 37 10.46 -1.63 -7.11
CA CYS A 37 10.37 -2.41 -5.87
C CYS A 37 9.38 -3.58 -6.07
N LEU A 38 8.23 -3.36 -6.72
CA LEU A 38 7.25 -4.41 -7.04
C LEU A 38 7.80 -5.50 -7.97
N LYS A 39 8.58 -5.10 -8.98
CA LYS A 39 9.11 -6.02 -9.98
C LYS A 39 10.33 -6.79 -9.50
N TYR A 40 11.20 -6.17 -8.71
CA TYR A 40 12.53 -6.72 -8.44
C TYR A 40 12.82 -7.01 -6.98
N VAL A 41 12.03 -6.49 -6.04
CA VAL A 41 12.33 -6.61 -4.60
C VAL A 41 11.32 -7.49 -3.90
N ARG A 42 10.02 -7.17 -3.99
CA ARG A 42 8.91 -7.94 -3.37
C ARG A 42 7.66 -7.71 -4.21
N PRO A 43 6.83 -8.72 -4.50
CA PRO A 43 6.74 -10.05 -3.86
C PRO A 43 7.52 -11.18 -4.54
N ASP A 44 8.67 -10.89 -5.16
CA ASP A 44 9.44 -11.80 -6.01
C ASP A 44 8.74 -12.12 -7.35
N GLY A 45 9.49 -12.75 -8.26
CA GLY A 45 8.92 -13.31 -9.50
C GLY A 45 8.54 -12.31 -10.59
N ARG A 46 9.16 -11.10 -10.63
CA ARG A 46 8.88 -10.07 -11.66
C ARG A 46 7.41 -9.66 -11.68
N PHE A 47 6.84 -9.43 -10.50
CA PHE A 47 5.45 -9.03 -10.36
C PHE A 47 5.19 -7.68 -11.04
N GLU A 48 4.19 -7.66 -11.92
CA GLU A 48 3.70 -6.45 -12.57
C GLU A 48 2.20 -6.30 -12.28
N PRO A 49 1.75 -5.18 -11.67
CA PRO A 49 0.33 -4.95 -11.43
C PRO A 49 -0.43 -4.78 -12.76
N ASN A 50 -1.57 -5.44 -12.90
CA ASN A 50 -2.44 -5.31 -14.08
C ASN A 50 -3.65 -4.38 -13.84
N PHE A 51 -3.48 -3.46 -12.90
CA PHE A 51 -4.49 -2.51 -12.44
C PHE A 51 -3.82 -1.16 -12.17
N VAL A 52 -4.62 -0.10 -12.08
CA VAL A 52 -4.09 1.27 -11.94
C VAL A 52 -3.51 1.46 -10.54
N LEU A 53 -2.28 1.95 -10.47
CA LEU A 53 -1.67 2.47 -9.26
C LEU A 53 -1.65 4.00 -9.34
N PHE A 54 -2.20 4.64 -8.33
CA PHE A 54 -2.11 6.09 -8.15
C PHE A 54 -0.83 6.46 -7.41
N GLU A 55 -0.47 7.73 -7.50
CA GLU A 55 0.60 8.31 -6.71
C GLU A 55 0.36 8.11 -5.21
N LYS A 56 1.46 8.10 -4.48
CA LYS A 56 1.46 8.05 -3.02
C LYS A 56 0.73 9.25 -2.44
N CYS A 57 -0.22 8.98 -1.57
CA CYS A 57 -0.97 10.02 -0.86
C CYS A 57 -1.15 9.66 0.61
N GLU A 58 -1.52 10.68 1.40
CA GLU A 58 -2.00 10.47 2.76
C GLU A 58 -3.47 10.05 2.74
N VAL A 59 -3.81 9.11 3.60
CA VAL A 59 -5.14 8.50 3.73
C VAL A 59 -5.82 8.91 5.03
N ASP A 60 -5.01 9.26 6.03
CA ASP A 60 -5.43 9.72 7.35
C ASP A 60 -4.81 11.08 7.71
N GLY A 61 -5.34 11.72 8.76
CA GLY A 61 -4.94 13.05 9.19
C GLY A 61 -5.49 14.20 8.34
N SER A 62 -5.01 15.42 8.60
CA SER A 62 -5.48 16.66 7.98
C SER A 62 -5.11 16.79 6.50
N LYS A 63 -4.07 16.09 6.05
CA LYS A 63 -3.62 16.07 4.65
C LYS A 63 -4.16 14.88 3.86
N ALA A 64 -5.10 14.13 4.43
CA ALA A 64 -5.72 13.00 3.76
C ALA A 64 -6.33 13.41 2.42
N HIS A 65 -6.11 12.61 1.39
CA HIS A 65 -6.69 12.85 0.08
C HIS A 65 -8.24 12.82 0.18
N PRO A 66 -8.96 13.76 -0.47
CA PRO A 66 -10.42 13.92 -0.29
C PRO A 66 -11.23 12.64 -0.50
N LEU A 67 -10.81 11.78 -1.44
CA LEU A 67 -11.43 10.47 -1.65
C LEU A 67 -11.44 9.61 -0.38
N PHE A 68 -10.34 9.54 0.36
CA PHE A 68 -10.26 8.74 1.59
C PHE A 68 -10.97 9.41 2.77
N ALA A 69 -11.04 10.74 2.80
CA ALA A 69 -11.90 11.44 3.76
C ALA A 69 -13.38 11.08 3.53
N PHE A 70 -13.85 11.18 2.28
CA PHE A 70 -15.21 10.82 1.90
C PHE A 70 -15.55 9.35 2.22
N LEU A 71 -14.65 8.41 1.89
CA LEU A 71 -14.88 6.99 2.16
C LEU A 71 -14.97 6.69 3.66
N ARG A 72 -14.14 7.33 4.49
CA ARG A 72 -14.19 7.18 5.96
C ARG A 72 -15.45 7.79 6.57
N GLU A 73 -16.02 8.81 5.94
CA GLU A 73 -17.29 9.38 6.37
C GLU A 73 -18.46 8.47 6.02
N ALA A 74 -18.49 7.97 4.78
CA ALA A 74 -19.53 7.07 4.29
C ALA A 74 -19.49 5.69 4.97
N LEU A 75 -18.31 5.22 5.36
CA LEU A 75 -18.06 3.88 5.92
C LEU A 75 -17.17 4.00 7.17
N PRO A 76 -17.74 4.43 8.31
CA PRO A 76 -16.98 4.84 9.50
C PRO A 76 -16.32 3.68 10.24
N THR A 77 -16.87 2.47 10.11
CA THR A 77 -16.36 1.28 10.77
C THR A 77 -16.29 0.11 9.80
N PRO A 78 -15.24 -0.72 9.87
CA PRO A 78 -15.18 -1.96 9.12
C PRO A 78 -16.34 -2.88 9.53
N ARG A 79 -16.91 -3.60 8.57
CA ARG A 79 -18.05 -4.49 8.82
C ARG A 79 -17.71 -5.60 9.82
N ASP A 80 -16.52 -6.17 9.71
CA ASP A 80 -16.15 -7.39 10.43
C ASP A 80 -15.45 -7.09 11.77
N HIS A 81 -14.88 -5.88 11.93
CA HIS A 81 -14.16 -5.46 13.13
C HIS A 81 -14.42 -3.98 13.45
N ALA A 82 -15.60 -3.69 14.00
CA ALA A 82 -16.07 -2.31 14.18
C ALA A 82 -15.26 -1.48 15.20
N THR A 83 -14.55 -2.13 16.13
CA THR A 83 -13.88 -1.49 17.27
C THR A 83 -12.35 -1.47 17.18
N ALA A 84 -11.75 -2.27 16.30
CA ALA A 84 -10.31 -2.34 16.18
C ALA A 84 -9.79 -1.11 15.41
N LEU A 85 -8.77 -0.41 15.91
CA LEU A 85 -8.13 0.71 15.21
C LEU A 85 -6.66 0.40 14.90
N MET A 86 -5.86 0.24 15.95
CA MET A 86 -4.45 -0.15 15.87
C MET A 86 -4.07 -0.81 17.19
N THR A 87 -3.30 -1.90 17.15
CA THR A 87 -2.90 -2.61 18.39
C THR A 87 -1.82 -1.85 19.17
N ASP A 88 -0.84 -1.26 18.47
CA ASP A 88 0.21 -0.45 19.09
C ASP A 88 0.03 1.03 18.70
N PRO A 89 -0.31 1.91 19.66
CA PRO A 89 -0.52 3.34 19.41
C PRO A 89 0.68 4.05 18.77
N LYS A 90 1.91 3.53 18.91
CA LYS A 90 3.12 4.13 18.32
C LYS A 90 3.09 4.19 16.78
N PHE A 91 2.24 3.38 16.14
CA PHE A 91 2.06 3.42 14.69
C PHE A 91 1.03 4.45 14.22
N ILE A 92 0.39 5.17 15.14
CA ILE A 92 -0.48 6.30 14.83
C ILE A 92 0.38 7.56 14.80
N THR A 93 0.78 7.99 13.61
CA THR A 93 1.71 9.13 13.41
C THR A 93 1.05 10.34 12.75
N TRP A 94 -0.27 10.29 12.55
CA TRP A 94 -1.05 11.33 11.87
C TRP A 94 -1.96 12.08 12.85
N SER A 95 -2.25 13.34 12.53
CA SER A 95 -3.19 14.17 13.28
C SER A 95 -4.18 14.89 12.36
N PRO A 96 -5.43 15.12 12.79
CA PRO A 96 -6.04 14.63 14.05
C PRO A 96 -6.26 13.11 14.05
N GLU A 97 -6.22 12.53 15.25
CA GLU A 97 -6.65 11.16 15.52
C GLU A 97 -8.18 11.11 15.47
N ILE A 98 -8.74 11.07 14.26
CA ILE A 98 -10.17 10.81 14.13
C ILE A 98 -10.38 9.38 14.65
N GLY A 99 -11.09 9.23 15.77
CA GLY A 99 -11.35 7.95 16.48
C GLY A 99 -12.19 6.93 15.72
N ARG A 100 -12.12 6.95 14.38
CA ARG A 100 -12.76 6.00 13.47
C ARG A 100 -11.70 5.01 13.02
N ALA A 101 -11.94 3.76 13.35
CA ALA A 101 -11.14 2.60 12.97
C ALA A 101 -10.76 2.60 11.48
N SER A 102 -9.53 2.98 11.13
CA SER A 102 -8.91 2.52 9.88
C SER A 102 -8.45 1.05 10.05
N CYS A 103 -9.35 0.15 10.45
CA CYS A 103 -9.08 -1.29 10.37
C CYS A 103 -9.45 -1.77 8.97
N ARG A 104 -8.43 -1.85 8.13
CA ARG A 104 -8.60 -2.13 6.70
C ARG A 104 -8.75 -3.62 6.46
N GLU A 105 -9.99 -4.09 6.50
CA GLU A 105 -10.42 -5.22 5.69
C GLU A 105 -11.82 -4.95 5.12
N ARG A 106 -11.89 -4.91 3.78
CA ARG A 106 -13.10 -4.88 2.95
C ARG A 106 -14.08 -3.72 3.16
N VAL A 107 -13.76 -2.60 2.50
CA VAL A 107 -14.79 -1.84 1.78
C VAL A 107 -14.84 -2.37 0.34
N ARG A 108 -16.02 -2.44 -0.30
CA ARG A 108 -16.17 -2.80 -1.74
C ARG A 108 -15.65 -1.69 -2.70
N PHE A 109 -14.56 -1.04 -2.31
CA PHE A 109 -13.51 -0.54 -3.18
C PHE A 109 -12.28 -1.33 -2.76
N THR A 110 -11.79 -2.25 -3.59
CA THR A 110 -10.67 -3.11 -3.19
C THR A 110 -9.35 -2.32 -3.22
N VAL A 111 -9.20 -1.32 -2.35
CA VAL A 111 -7.90 -0.74 -2.01
C VAL A 111 -7.28 -1.71 -1.01
N THR A 112 -6.50 -2.64 -1.52
CA THR A 112 -5.72 -3.54 -0.65
C THR A 112 -4.47 -2.75 -0.26
N PRO A 113 -4.29 -2.35 1.00
CA PRO A 113 -2.96 -1.98 1.44
C PRO A 113 -2.13 -3.27 1.40
N TRP A 114 -0.91 -3.19 0.90
CA TRP A 114 0.01 -4.32 0.85
C TRP A 114 0.50 -4.65 2.28
N PHE A 115 -0.37 -5.21 3.12
CA PHE A 115 0.00 -5.73 4.43
C PHE A 115 0.38 -7.21 4.28
N PHE A 116 1.66 -7.47 4.04
CA PHE A 116 2.32 -8.63 4.62
C PHE A 116 3.29 -8.10 5.69
N PRO A 117 3.21 -8.57 6.95
CA PRO A 117 4.21 -8.22 7.94
C PRO A 117 5.52 -8.90 7.54
N ILE A 118 6.53 -8.12 7.12
CA ILE A 118 7.91 -8.60 6.95
C ILE A 118 8.85 -7.58 7.62
N PRO A 119 9.84 -8.03 8.42
CA PRO A 119 10.72 -7.17 9.20
C PRO A 119 11.39 -6.07 8.36
N ASN A 120 11.55 -4.89 8.97
CA ASN A 120 12.27 -3.72 8.48
C ASN A 120 13.45 -4.08 7.57
N GLN A 121 13.28 -3.90 6.26
CA GLN A 121 14.39 -3.73 5.32
C GLN A 121 14.01 -2.57 4.40
N PRO A 122 14.70 -1.42 4.47
CA PRO A 122 14.44 -0.31 3.56
C PRO A 122 14.75 -0.71 2.10
N CYS A 123 13.94 -0.26 1.12
CA CYS A 123 14.18 -0.46 -0.33
C CYS A 123 15.51 0.21 -0.80
N SER A 124 16.22 0.93 0.06
CA SER A 124 17.47 1.66 -0.25
C SER A 124 18.75 0.81 -0.30
N LYS A 125 18.66 -0.51 -0.19
CA LYS A 125 19.80 -1.41 -0.45
C LYS A 125 19.58 -2.11 -1.78
N THR A 126 20.01 -1.47 -2.87
CA THR A 126 20.31 -2.16 -4.13
C THR A 126 21.22 -3.36 -3.81
N PRO A 127 20.86 -4.60 -4.17
CA PRO A 127 21.81 -5.69 -4.15
C PRO A 127 22.93 -5.32 -5.12
N GLY A 128 24.16 -5.22 -4.61
CA GLY A 128 25.32 -4.91 -5.42
C GLY A 128 25.40 -5.83 -6.63
N LEU A 129 25.78 -5.25 -7.77
CA LEU A 129 26.19 -5.98 -8.96
C LEU A 129 27.10 -7.15 -8.56
N PRO A 130 26.92 -8.36 -9.12
CA PRO A 130 27.84 -9.46 -8.89
C PRO A 130 29.25 -9.06 -9.29
N ARG A 131 30.20 -9.34 -8.39
CA ARG A 131 31.62 -9.00 -8.46
C ARG A 131 32.39 -9.82 -9.51
N SER A 132 31.76 -10.11 -10.65
CA SER A 132 32.30 -10.93 -11.75
C SER A 132 32.50 -10.14 -13.06
N LEU A 133 32.29 -8.81 -13.04
CA LEU A 133 32.43 -7.94 -14.22
C LEU A 133 33.41 -6.77 -14.04
N GLN A 134 34.36 -6.87 -13.11
CA GLN A 134 35.56 -6.02 -13.14
C GLN A 134 36.70 -6.79 -13.81
N LYS A 135 36.73 -6.75 -15.15
CA LYS A 135 37.92 -7.09 -15.95
C LYS A 135 38.48 -5.80 -16.55
N THR A 136 39.74 -5.52 -16.21
CA THR A 136 40.77 -4.87 -17.04
C THR A 136 40.40 -3.64 -17.86
N HIS A 137 40.77 -2.45 -17.39
CA HIS A 137 41.89 -1.65 -17.94
C HIS A 137 42.17 -0.44 -17.03
#